data_AF-A0A2Z4L7D5-F1
#
_entry.id   AF-A0A2Z4L7D5-F1
#
_cell.length_a   1.000
_cell.length_b   1.000
_cell.length_c   1.000
_cell.angle_alpha   90.00
_cell.angle_beta   90.00
_cell.angle_gamma   90.00
#
_symmetry.space_group_name_H-M   'P 1'
#
loop_
_entity.id
_entity.type
_entity.pdbx_description
1 polymer ?
#
loop_
_entity_poly.entity_id
_entity_poly.type
_entity_poly.pdbx_seq_one_letter_code
_entity_poly.pdbx_strand_id
1 'polypeptide(L)'
;MDLFNNVTLKHFKFLRFVAENIDDDHVMCKITSIARSDRIDTPYYMDVHFALTFCSDIEEKGIYHAMDILKNQRLYNLKEDKYAEVVNVFKQNFEGLDDERIKLRIEDKLNQIEIQTTSSDELIEMLDKYSQFFDMIDSLN
;
A
#
# COMPACT_ATOMS: atom_id res chain seq x y z
N MET A 1 7.40 28.13 -1.28
CA MET A 1 8.23 26.94 -0.96
C MET A 1 7.95 26.38 0.44
N ASP A 2 6.93 26.84 1.17
CA ASP A 2 6.67 26.39 2.56
C ASP A 2 5.61 25.29 2.73
N LEU A 3 5.00 24.79 1.65
CA LEU A 3 4.03 23.68 1.76
C LEU A 3 4.70 22.33 2.12
N PHE A 4 5.99 22.18 1.81
CA PHE A 4 6.73 20.93 2.00
C PHE A 4 7.45 20.83 3.36
N ASN A 5 7.50 21.91 4.14
CA ASN A 5 8.35 21.95 5.34
C ASN A 5 7.70 21.36 6.60
N ASN A 6 6.40 21.07 6.61
CA ASN A 6 5.71 20.50 7.78
C ASN A 6 4.53 19.54 7.46
N VAL A 7 4.34 19.16 6.20
CA VAL A 7 3.31 18.17 5.86
C VAL A 7 3.98 16.81 5.82
N THR A 8 3.76 15.99 6.85
CA THR A 8 4.02 14.55 6.75
C THR A 8 3.12 14.05 5.62
N LEU A 9 3.69 13.87 4.42
CA LEU A 9 2.97 13.40 3.24
C LEU A 9 2.30 12.07 3.62
N LYS A 10 0.97 12.13 3.71
CA LYS A 10 0.13 10.97 3.98
C LYS A 10 0.30 10.00 2.80
N HIS A 11 0.78 8.81 3.11
CA HIS A 11 1.37 7.86 2.19
C HIS A 11 0.38 7.44 1.09
N PHE A 12 -0.86 7.10 1.49
CA PHE A 12 -1.89 6.66 0.56
C PHE A 12 -2.71 7.80 -0.04
N LYS A 13 -2.89 8.92 0.68
CA LYS A 13 -3.43 10.15 0.06
C LYS A 13 -2.56 10.66 -1.09
N PHE A 14 -1.24 10.55 -0.94
CA PHE A 14 -0.32 10.89 -2.03
C PHE A 14 -0.42 9.90 -3.19
N LEU A 15 -0.48 8.59 -2.92
CA LEU A 15 -0.69 7.58 -3.96
C LEU A 15 -1.99 7.81 -4.74
N ARG A 16 -3.09 8.13 -4.03
CA ARG A 16 -4.37 8.50 -4.64
C ARG A 16 -4.24 9.71 -5.56
N PHE A 17 -3.63 10.79 -5.06
CA PHE A 17 -3.43 12.00 -5.85
C PHE A 17 -2.66 11.69 -7.15
N VAL A 18 -1.63 10.85 -7.09
CA VAL A 18 -0.88 10.44 -8.28
C VAL A 18 -1.76 9.61 -9.22
N ALA A 19 -2.49 8.62 -8.71
CA ALA A 19 -3.38 7.77 -9.50
C ALA A 19 -4.47 8.56 -10.25
N GLU A 20 -5.07 9.56 -9.60
CA GLU A 20 -6.10 10.44 -10.17
C GLU A 20 -5.56 11.40 -11.26
N ASN A 21 -4.24 11.55 -11.36
CA ASN A 21 -3.59 12.48 -12.29
C ASN A 21 -2.71 11.77 -13.34
N ILE A 22 -2.78 10.44 -13.45
CA ILE A 22 -2.16 9.69 -14.54
C ILE A 22 -3.21 9.45 -15.62
N ASP A 23 -2.89 9.87 -16.85
CA ASP A 23 -3.74 9.76 -18.04
C ASP A 23 -3.45 8.47 -18.84
N ASP A 24 -2.90 7.45 -18.18
CA ASP A 24 -2.44 6.23 -18.84
C ASP A 24 -3.05 4.96 -18.23
N ASP A 25 -3.60 4.13 -19.11
CA ASP A 25 -4.23 2.85 -18.79
C ASP A 25 -3.21 1.76 -18.42
N HIS A 26 -1.92 1.94 -18.73
CA HIS A 26 -0.89 0.92 -18.53
C HIS A 26 -0.07 1.17 -17.25
N VAL A 27 -0.76 1.28 -16.12
CA VAL A 27 -0.15 1.54 -14.81
C VAL A 27 -0.37 0.37 -13.87
N MET A 28 0.71 -0.28 -13.46
CA MET A 28 0.65 -1.31 -12.43
C MET A 28 0.95 -0.71 -11.06
N CYS A 29 0.15 -1.06 -10.05
CA CYS A 29 0.47 -0.76 -8.66
C CYS A 29 0.61 -2.04 -7.85
N LYS A 30 1.65 -2.08 -7.02
CA LYS A 30 1.81 -3.07 -5.97
C LYS A 30 1.88 -2.37 -4.62
N ILE A 31 0.95 -2.68 -3.74
CA ILE A 31 0.96 -2.25 -2.34
C ILE A 31 1.24 -3.47 -1.47
N THR A 32 2.11 -3.34 -0.48
CA THR A 32 2.43 -4.38 0.49
C THR A 32 2.40 -3.78 1.88
N SER A 33 1.67 -4.41 2.80
CA SER A 33 1.63 -3.99 4.19
C SER A 33 1.81 -5.19 5.10
N ILE A 34 2.76 -5.08 6.02
CA ILE A 34 3.18 -6.16 6.92
C ILE A 34 3.12 -5.64 8.36
N ALA A 35 2.23 -6.18 9.17
CA ALA A 35 2.22 -5.99 10.62
C ALA A 35 2.80 -7.23 11.30
N ARG A 36 3.80 -7.04 12.17
CA ARG A 36 4.51 -8.13 12.86
C ARG A 36 4.76 -7.83 14.32
N SER A 37 4.84 -8.90 15.11
CA SER A 37 5.16 -8.83 16.54
C SER A 37 6.29 -9.77 17.00
N ASP A 38 7.28 -10.02 16.14
CA ASP A 38 8.30 -11.07 16.31
C ASP A 38 9.74 -10.56 16.53
N ARG A 39 9.99 -9.24 16.51
CA ARG A 39 11.33 -8.66 16.65
C ARG A 39 11.69 -8.33 18.09
N ILE A 40 12.90 -8.71 18.52
CA ILE A 40 13.40 -8.47 19.88
C ILE A 40 13.55 -6.97 20.19
N ASP A 41 14.11 -6.19 19.25
CA ASP A 41 14.39 -4.76 19.45
C ASP A 41 13.17 -3.86 19.19
N THR A 42 12.17 -4.38 18.47
CA THR A 42 10.95 -3.63 18.11
C THR A 42 9.77 -4.59 18.10
N PRO A 43 9.20 -4.90 19.28
CA PRO A 43 8.27 -6.01 19.45
C PRO A 43 6.97 -5.87 18.68
N TYR A 44 6.65 -4.68 18.18
CA TYR A 44 5.50 -4.44 17.31
C TYR A 44 5.86 -3.41 16.24
N TYR A 45 5.70 -3.77 14.97
CA TYR A 45 5.95 -2.85 13.87
C TYR A 45 5.03 -3.10 12.69
N MET A 46 4.91 -2.08 11.86
CA MET A 46 4.22 -2.14 10.58
C MET A 46 5.16 -1.61 9.49
N ASP A 47 5.37 -2.40 8.45
CA ASP A 47 6.13 -2.01 7.26
C ASP A 47 5.17 -1.89 6.09
N VAL A 48 5.14 -0.71 5.47
CA VAL A 48 4.25 -0.39 4.36
C VAL A 48 5.08 0.04 3.18
N HIS A 49 4.85 -0.61 2.05
CA HIS A 49 5.55 -0.37 0.80
C HIS A 49 4.54 -0.25 -0.32
N PHE A 50 4.75 0.68 -1.25
CA PHE A 50 4.10 0.61 -2.54
C PHE A 50 5.05 1.00 -3.67
N ALA A 51 4.74 0.47 -4.86
CA ALA A 51 5.35 0.84 -6.12
C ALA A 51 4.24 1.05 -7.16
N LEU A 52 4.37 2.12 -7.92
CA LEU A 52 3.54 2.45 -9.08
C LEU A 52 4.47 2.48 -10.29
N THR A 53 4.19 1.64 -11.26
CA THR A 53 5.08 1.38 -12.39
C THR A 53 4.31 1.59 -13.70
N PHE A 54 4.90 2.34 -14.61
CA PHE A 54 4.40 2.52 -15.96
C PHE A 54 4.88 1.38 -16.86
N CYS A 55 3.99 0.78 -17.64
CA CYS A 55 4.30 -0.25 -18.61
C CYS A 55 4.07 0.29 -20.03
N SER A 56 5.11 0.75 -20.72
CA SER A 56 4.96 1.16 -22.12
C SER A 56 5.14 -0.04 -23.05
N ASP A 57 4.09 -0.40 -23.78
CA ASP A 57 4.17 -1.35 -24.90
C ASP A 57 4.61 -0.62 -26.17
N ILE A 58 5.83 -0.91 -26.64
CA ILE A 58 6.27 -0.51 -27.99
C ILE A 58 6.07 -1.73 -28.90
N GLU A 59 4.87 -1.81 -29.50
CA GLU A 59 4.40 -2.95 -30.32
C GLU A 59 5.35 -3.33 -31.48
N GLU A 60 6.24 -2.44 -31.93
CA GLU A 60 7.16 -2.72 -33.05
C GLU A 60 8.46 -3.46 -32.68
N LYS A 61 8.82 -3.57 -31.39
CA LYS A 61 10.15 -4.13 -31.00
C LYS A 61 10.14 -5.20 -29.91
N GLY A 62 8.97 -5.55 -29.36
CA GLY A 62 8.86 -6.57 -28.31
C GLY A 62 9.58 -6.22 -27.01
N ILE A 63 9.72 -4.91 -26.71
CA ILE A 63 10.38 -4.45 -25.48
C ILE A 63 9.34 -3.83 -24.55
N TYR A 64 8.93 -4.59 -23.54
CA TYR A 64 8.25 -4.04 -22.37
C TYR A 64 9.23 -3.17 -21.58
N HIS A 65 9.02 -1.86 -21.57
CA HIS A 65 9.70 -0.98 -20.61
C HIS A 65 8.77 -0.75 -19.43
N ALA A 66 9.18 -1.26 -18.27
CA ALA A 66 8.55 -0.97 -16.99
C ALA A 66 9.39 0.09 -16.26
N MET A 67 8.82 1.26 -15.98
CA MET A 67 9.49 2.34 -15.24
C MET A 67 8.74 2.68 -13.97
N ASP A 68 9.41 2.64 -12.82
CA ASP A 68 8.81 3.05 -11.55
C ASP A 68 8.52 4.57 -11.60
N ILE A 69 7.23 4.93 -11.62
CA ILE A 69 6.74 6.31 -11.50
C ILE A 69 6.94 6.78 -10.06
N LEU A 70 6.61 5.89 -9.12
CA LEU A 70 6.65 6.20 -7.71
C LEU A 70 6.94 4.94 -6.89
N LYS A 71 7.84 5.07 -5.92
CA LYS A 71 8.15 4.02 -4.97
C LYS A 71 8.29 4.63 -3.58
N ASN A 72 7.58 4.07 -2.60
CA ASN A 72 7.65 4.54 -1.22
C ASN A 72 7.69 3.36 -0.25
N GLN A 73 8.39 3.54 0.87
CA GLN A 73 8.40 2.61 1.98
C GLN A 73 8.41 3.39 3.29
N ARG A 74 7.59 2.97 4.24
CA ARG A 74 7.54 3.54 5.59
C ARG A 74 7.42 2.43 6.63
N LEU A 75 8.34 2.47 7.59
CA LEU A 75 8.35 1.61 8.76
C LEU A 75 7.78 2.39 9.96
N TYR A 76 6.81 1.79 10.64
CA TYR A 76 6.19 2.32 11.84
C TYR A 76 6.53 1.44 13.04
N ASN A 77 7.10 2.04 14.08
CA ASN A 77 7.29 1.38 15.37
C ASN A 77 6.02 1.60 16.19
N LEU A 78 5.35 0.50 16.56
CA LEU A 78 4.04 0.56 17.20
C LEU A 78 4.15 0.22 18.68
N LYS A 79 3.25 0.81 19.47
CA LYS A 79 2.91 0.29 20.80
C LYS A 79 1.94 -0.88 20.65
N GLU A 80 1.87 -1.74 21.67
CA GLU A 80 1.06 -2.95 21.67
C GLU A 80 -0.44 -2.67 21.42
N ASP A 81 -0.98 -1.64 22.06
CA ASP A 81 -2.36 -1.17 21.86
C ASP A 81 -2.62 -0.77 20.41
N LYS A 82 -1.72 0.03 19.82
CA LYS A 82 -1.84 0.45 18.43
C LYS A 82 -1.65 -0.71 17.46
N TYR A 83 -0.78 -1.65 17.77
CA TYR A 83 -0.62 -2.88 16.99
C TYR A 83 -1.90 -3.72 17.00
N ALA A 84 -2.55 -3.89 18.16
CA ALA A 84 -3.81 -4.59 18.26
C ALA A 84 -4.91 -3.92 17.43
N GLU A 85 -4.97 -2.57 17.43
CA GLU A 85 -5.88 -1.81 16.54
C GLU A 85 -5.60 -2.09 15.05
N VAL A 86 -4.33 -2.01 14.64
CA VAL A 86 -3.89 -2.28 13.24
C VAL A 86 -4.32 -3.69 12.82
N VAL A 87 -4.02 -4.70 13.64
CA VAL A 87 -4.37 -6.10 13.36
C VAL A 87 -5.89 -6.28 13.30
N ASN A 88 -6.65 -5.62 14.17
CA ASN A 88 -8.09 -5.68 14.13
C ASN A 88 -8.66 -5.09 12.83
N VAL A 89 -8.21 -3.90 12.41
CA VAL A 89 -8.62 -3.29 11.13
C VAL A 89 -8.25 -4.20 9.96
N PHE A 90 -7.06 -4.79 10.00
CA PHE A 90 -6.58 -5.73 8.99
C PHE A 90 -7.54 -6.93 8.86
N LYS A 91 -7.85 -7.60 9.97
CA LYS A 91 -8.75 -8.76 9.96
C LYS A 91 -10.15 -8.39 9.51
N GLN A 92 -10.69 -7.27 9.99
CA GLN A 92 -12.02 -6.79 9.58
C GLN A 92 -12.14 -6.54 8.08
N ASN A 93 -11.06 -6.10 7.42
CA ASN A 93 -11.09 -5.78 5.98
C ASN A 93 -10.74 -6.98 5.09
N PHE A 94 -9.90 -7.91 5.56
CA PHE A 94 -9.28 -8.91 4.70
C PHE A 94 -9.50 -10.37 5.14
N GLU A 95 -9.92 -10.65 6.38
CA GLU A 95 -10.12 -12.03 6.82
C GLU A 95 -11.28 -12.70 6.07
N GLY A 96 -11.02 -13.85 5.44
CA GLY A 96 -12.02 -14.57 4.63
C GLY A 96 -12.31 -13.94 3.26
N LEU A 97 -11.53 -12.95 2.83
CA LEU A 97 -11.65 -12.36 1.50
C LEU A 97 -11.08 -13.30 0.43
N ASP A 98 -11.80 -13.40 -0.68
CA ASP A 98 -11.37 -14.07 -1.92
C ASP A 98 -11.42 -13.05 -3.07
N ASP A 99 -10.37 -12.23 -3.17
CA ASP A 99 -10.17 -11.26 -4.25
C ASP A 99 -8.80 -11.59 -4.89
N GLU A 100 -8.78 -11.93 -6.17
CA GLU A 100 -7.57 -12.37 -6.88
C GLU A 100 -6.46 -11.32 -6.93
N ARG A 101 -6.84 -10.04 -6.76
CA ARG A 101 -5.92 -8.90 -6.68
C ARG A 101 -5.20 -8.81 -5.34
N ILE A 102 -5.63 -9.60 -4.34
CA ILE A 102 -5.09 -9.55 -2.97
C ILE A 102 -4.48 -10.89 -2.58
N LYS A 103 -3.24 -10.86 -2.12
CA LYS A 103 -2.60 -11.99 -1.46
C LYS A 103 -2.51 -11.74 0.04
N LEU A 104 -3.05 -12.68 0.80
CA LEU A 104 -3.13 -12.60 2.25
C LEU A 104 -2.27 -13.67 2.90
N ARG A 105 -1.55 -13.28 3.95
CA ARG A 105 -0.84 -14.19 4.85
C ARG A 105 -1.11 -13.76 6.28
N ILE A 106 -1.92 -14.54 6.98
CA ILE A 106 -2.28 -14.32 8.38
C ILE A 106 -1.75 -15.49 9.19
N GLU A 107 -0.85 -15.19 10.11
CA GLU A 107 -0.23 -16.09 11.07
C GLU A 107 -0.23 -15.44 12.46
N ASP A 108 0.10 -16.20 13.50
CA ASP A 108 0.01 -15.77 14.90
C ASP A 108 0.76 -14.45 15.20
N LYS A 109 1.88 -14.20 14.52
CA LYS A 109 2.73 -13.01 14.71
C LYS A 109 2.95 -12.19 13.43
N LEU A 110 2.22 -12.50 12.36
CA LEU A 110 2.41 -11.92 11.04
C LEU A 110 1.06 -11.73 10.36
N ASN A 111 0.74 -10.49 10.01
CA ASN A 111 -0.38 -10.15 9.14
C ASN A 111 0.17 -9.39 7.93
N GLN A 112 0.09 -10.00 6.75
CA GLN A 112 0.61 -9.43 5.51
C GLN A 112 -0.46 -9.41 4.43
N ILE A 113 -0.66 -8.23 3.84
CA ILE A 113 -1.42 -8.07 2.60
C ILE A 113 -0.49 -7.64 1.49
N GLU A 114 -0.78 -8.11 0.29
CA GLU A 114 -0.23 -7.60 -0.95
C GLU A 114 -1.39 -7.35 -1.90
N ILE A 115 -1.53 -6.13 -2.38
CA ILE A 115 -2.54 -5.72 -3.36
C ILE A 115 -1.82 -5.44 -4.68
N GLN A 116 -2.31 -6.00 -5.77
CA GLN A 116 -1.81 -5.75 -7.12
C GLN A 116 -2.94 -5.26 -8.01
N THR A 117 -2.73 -4.12 -8.67
CA THR A 117 -3.64 -3.57 -9.67
C THR A 117 -2.90 -3.30 -10.97
N THR A 118 -3.63 -3.29 -12.07
CA THR A 118 -3.08 -3.18 -13.43
C THR A 118 -3.53 -1.94 -14.18
N SER A 119 -4.43 -1.15 -13.58
CA SER A 119 -4.81 0.19 -14.05
C SER A 119 -4.93 1.17 -12.88
N SER A 120 -4.99 2.47 -13.22
CA SER A 120 -5.28 3.56 -12.28
C SER A 120 -6.69 3.44 -11.70
N ASP A 121 -7.68 3.05 -12.50
CA ASP A 121 -9.06 2.84 -12.05
C ASP A 121 -9.17 1.72 -11.01
N GLU A 122 -8.51 0.58 -11.25
CA GLU A 122 -8.46 -0.52 -10.29
C GLU A 122 -7.76 -0.07 -8.99
N LEU A 123 -6.70 0.72 -9.09
CA LEU A 123 -6.03 1.28 -7.91
C LEU A 123 -6.97 2.18 -7.10
N ILE A 124 -7.70 3.08 -7.76
CA ILE A 124 -8.66 3.98 -7.11
C ILE A 124 -9.80 3.17 -6.48
N GLU A 125 -10.35 2.17 -7.16
CA GLU A 125 -11.35 1.25 -6.62
C GLU A 125 -10.85 0.60 -5.32
N MET A 126 -9.62 0.09 -5.32
CA MET A 126 -9.03 -0.57 -4.15
C MET A 126 -8.82 0.42 -3.00
N LEU A 127 -8.33 1.63 -3.30
CA LEU A 127 -8.16 2.69 -2.31
C LEU A 127 -9.49 3.12 -1.68
N ASP A 128 -10.57 3.14 -2.44
CA ASP A 128 -11.92 3.46 -1.95
C ASP A 128 -12.51 2.32 -1.12
N LYS A 129 -12.46 1.10 -1.67
CA LYS A 129 -13.01 -0.13 -1.05
C LYS A 129 -12.39 -0.40 0.32
N TYR A 130 -11.08 -0.16 0.47
CA TYR A 130 -10.35 -0.36 1.72
C TYR A 130 -9.88 0.96 2.35
N SER A 131 -10.62 2.04 2.13
CA SER A 131 -10.31 3.39 2.64
C SER A 131 -10.05 3.42 4.15
N GLN A 132 -10.84 2.70 4.96
CA GLN A 132 -10.62 2.60 6.40
C GLN A 132 -9.22 2.09 6.75
N PHE A 133 -8.71 1.10 6.02
CA PHE A 133 -7.38 0.54 6.23
C PHE A 133 -6.29 1.52 5.83
N PHE A 134 -6.41 2.17 4.67
CA PHE A 134 -5.41 3.13 4.18
C PHE A 134 -5.38 4.42 5.01
N ASP A 135 -6.55 4.93 5.43
CA ASP A 135 -6.65 6.09 6.33
C ASP A 135 -6.06 5.79 7.70
N MET A 136 -6.24 4.56 8.21
CA MET A 136 -5.60 4.12 9.44
C MET A 136 -4.08 4.18 9.30
N ILE A 137 -3.51 3.67 8.21
CA ILE A 137 -2.05 3.76 7.99
C ILE A 137 -1.60 5.21 7.90
N ASP A 138 -2.31 6.04 7.14
CA ASP A 138 -1.98 7.46 7.03
C ASP A 138 -2.08 8.18 8.38
N SER A 139 -2.90 7.69 9.32
CA SER A 139 -2.99 8.22 10.68
C SER A 139 -1.82 7.79 11.60
N LEU A 140 -1.06 6.75 11.24
CA LEU A 140 0.12 6.33 11.99
C LEU A 140 1.22 7.41 11.84
N ASN A 141 1.54 8.09 12.93
CA ASN A 141 2.59 9.09 13.02
C ASN A 141 3.42 8.83 14.28
#